data_AF-A0A1I4XIG1-F1
#
_entry.id   AF-A0A1I4XIG1-F1
#
_cell.length_a   1.000
_cell.length_b   1.000
_cell.length_c   1.000
_cell.angle_alpha   90.00
_cell.angle_beta   90.00
_cell.angle_gamma   90.00
#
_symmetry.space_group_name_H-M   'P 1'
#
loop_
_entity.id
_entity.type
_entity.pdbx_description
1 polymer ?
#
loop_
_entity_poly.entity_id
_entity_poly.type
_entity_poly.pdbx_seq_one_letter_code
_entity_poly.pdbx_strand_id
1 'polypeptide(L)'
;MRCVERTLDQLDGLTVVALLRSRDLQAQLFDENLVRQNWFEIIFYGGFRVMAPDSQLGEARELVAAYRRGELALAEDLVERPPCPRCDGGSGDADAGARRNLWSAYILLSVFELALIAFWGAAEVLLGLFAIWMAFVVIILFGDRLLVGRYRCNRCGNAWVTRRDEPFSDQQRRAEQDS
;
A
#
# COMPACT_ATOMS: atom_id res chain seq x y z
N MET A 1 -10.67 26.10 8.31
CA MET A 1 -10.05 24.80 8.01
C MET A 1 -8.54 24.96 7.98
N ARG A 2 -7.79 24.10 8.68
CA ARG A 2 -6.33 24.05 8.68
C ARG A 2 -5.84 22.64 8.36
N CYS A 3 -4.64 22.56 7.79
CA CYS A 3 -3.99 21.29 7.46
C CYS A 3 -3.50 20.62 8.74
N VAL A 4 -3.95 19.38 8.95
CA VAL A 4 -3.50 18.49 10.02
C VAL A 4 -2.29 17.68 9.54
N GLU A 5 -2.40 17.08 8.36
CA GLU A 5 -1.42 16.14 7.80
C GLU A 5 -1.34 16.28 6.26
N ARG A 6 -0.17 15.95 5.71
CA ARG A 6 0.05 15.79 4.26
C ARG A 6 0.51 14.37 3.97
N THR A 7 -0.04 13.76 2.92
CA THR A 7 0.36 12.43 2.47
C THR A 7 0.32 12.33 0.95
N LEU A 8 1.18 11.50 0.38
CA LEU A 8 1.23 11.26 -1.08
C LEU A 8 0.29 10.12 -1.50
N ASP A 9 -0.28 9.38 -0.55
CA ASP A 9 -1.20 8.28 -0.81
C ASP A 9 -2.63 8.67 -0.43
N GLN A 10 -3.56 8.49 -1.38
CA GLN A 10 -4.97 8.80 -1.17
C GLN A 10 -5.56 7.94 -0.05
N LEU A 11 -5.20 6.65 -0.02
CA LEU A 11 -5.75 5.70 0.94
C LEU A 11 -5.28 6.01 2.35
N ASP A 12 -4.02 6.39 2.52
CA ASP A 12 -3.50 6.88 3.79
C ASP A 12 -4.25 8.16 4.24
N GLY A 13 -4.51 9.09 3.32
CA GLY A 13 -5.27 10.31 3.62
C GLY A 13 -6.71 10.02 4.05
N LEU A 14 -7.39 9.12 3.36
CA LEU A 14 -8.73 8.66 3.72
C LEU A 14 -8.74 7.89 5.06
N THR A 15 -7.71 7.09 5.32
CA THR A 15 -7.53 6.38 6.60
C THR A 15 -7.43 7.37 7.75
N VAL A 16 -6.63 8.43 7.59
CA VAL A 16 -6.53 9.50 8.59
C VAL A 16 -7.86 10.25 8.76
N VAL A 17 -8.57 10.55 7.68
CA VAL A 17 -9.91 11.17 7.77
C VAL A 17 -10.89 10.28 8.52
N ALA A 18 -10.92 8.98 8.22
CA ALA A 18 -11.77 8.01 8.91
C ALA A 18 -11.42 7.92 10.41
N LEU A 19 -10.12 7.89 10.73
CA LEU A 19 -9.64 7.90 12.11
C LEU A 19 -10.14 9.14 12.87
N LEU A 20 -9.95 10.34 12.32
CA LEU A 20 -10.39 11.58 12.95
C LEU A 20 -11.92 11.56 13.15
N ARG A 21 -12.67 11.16 12.14
CA ARG A 21 -14.15 11.06 12.21
C ARG A 21 -14.63 10.04 13.23
N SER A 22 -13.89 8.96 13.47
CA SER A 22 -14.23 7.96 14.50
C SER A 22 -14.16 8.51 15.94
N ARG A 23 -13.53 9.68 16.13
CA ARG A 23 -13.45 10.43 17.39
C ARG A 23 -14.27 11.73 17.34
N ASP A 24 -15.28 11.79 16.49
CA ASP A 24 -16.16 12.95 16.30
C ASP A 24 -15.43 14.24 15.85
N LEU A 25 -14.21 14.12 15.31
CA LEU A 25 -13.47 15.23 14.74
C LEU A 25 -13.89 15.44 13.28
N GLN A 26 -14.24 16.68 12.95
CA GLN A 26 -14.60 17.04 11.60
C GLN A 26 -13.34 17.06 10.73
N ALA A 27 -13.21 16.07 9.86
CA ALA A 27 -12.10 15.97 8.92
C ALA A 27 -12.58 15.77 7.49
N GLN A 28 -11.84 16.34 6.54
CA GLN A 28 -12.04 16.11 5.11
C GLN A 28 -10.69 16.02 4.39
N LEU A 29 -10.68 15.27 3.29
CA LEU A 29 -9.55 15.23 2.38
C LEU A 29 -9.70 16.36 1.36
N PHE A 30 -8.79 17.33 1.38
CA PHE A 30 -8.78 18.41 0.40
C PHE A 30 -8.12 17.93 -0.90
N ASP A 31 -8.62 18.43 -2.04
CA ASP A 31 -8.20 18.07 -3.40
C ASP A 31 -8.48 16.62 -3.85
N GLU A 32 -9.39 15.90 -3.20
CA GLU A 32 -9.70 14.51 -3.58
C GLU A 32 -10.08 14.39 -5.08
N ASN A 33 -10.91 15.30 -5.58
CA ASN A 33 -11.35 15.26 -6.98
C ASN A 33 -10.31 15.80 -7.96
N LEU A 34 -9.52 16.79 -7.56
CA LEU A 34 -8.51 17.40 -8.42
C LEU A 34 -7.36 16.42 -8.67
N VAL A 35 -6.90 15.75 -7.61
CA VAL A 35 -5.77 14.81 -7.68
C VAL A 35 -6.15 13.51 -8.41
N ARG A 36 -7.40 13.07 -8.36
CA ARG A 36 -7.84 11.88 -9.11
C ARG A 36 -7.77 12.06 -10.62
N GLN A 37 -7.95 13.28 -11.13
CA GLN A 37 -7.89 13.55 -12.57
C GLN A 37 -6.45 13.56 -13.08
N ASN A 38 -5.50 13.96 -12.23
CA ASN A 38 -4.11 14.08 -12.59
C ASN A 38 -3.19 13.61 -11.46
N TRP A 39 -3.05 12.29 -11.34
CA TRP A 39 -2.31 11.68 -10.23
C TRP A 39 -0.83 12.10 -10.20
N PHE A 40 -0.22 12.46 -11.33
CA PHE A 40 1.19 12.86 -11.38
C PHE A 40 1.41 14.29 -10.85
N GLU A 41 0.40 15.16 -10.94
CA GLU A 41 0.48 16.53 -10.40
C GLU A 41 0.48 16.58 -8.87
N ILE A 42 0.12 15.48 -8.20
CA ILE A 42 0.08 15.40 -6.74
C ILE A 42 1.40 15.82 -6.08
N ILE A 43 2.54 15.49 -6.71
CA ILE A 43 3.87 15.80 -6.19
C ILE A 43 4.07 17.31 -6.16
N PHE A 44 3.63 18.01 -7.20
CA PHE A 44 3.74 19.47 -7.30
C PHE A 44 2.79 20.19 -6.33
N TYR A 45 1.64 19.60 -6.02
CA TYR A 45 0.69 20.14 -5.05
C TYR A 45 1.03 19.79 -3.59
N GLY A 46 2.07 18.98 -3.37
CA GLY A 46 2.55 18.60 -2.04
C GLY A 46 1.70 17.54 -1.35
N GLY A 47 0.97 16.72 -2.11
CA GLY A 47 0.16 15.61 -1.57
C GLY A 47 -1.31 15.93 -1.33
N PHE A 48 -2.04 14.91 -0.91
CA PHE A 48 -3.35 15.06 -0.27
C PHE A 48 -3.19 15.76 1.07
N ARG A 49 -4.15 16.65 1.38
CA ARG A 49 -4.16 17.41 2.62
C ARG A 49 -5.36 17.00 3.46
N VAL A 50 -5.12 16.51 4.67
CA VAL A 50 -6.18 16.27 5.63
C VAL A 50 -6.45 17.57 6.37
N MET A 51 -7.69 18.06 6.27
CA MET A 51 -8.10 19.36 6.81
C MET A 51 -9.12 19.18 7.94
N ALA A 52 -8.96 19.94 9.03
CA ALA A 52 -9.90 20.01 10.15
C ALA A 52 -10.23 21.47 10.52
N PRO A 53 -11.34 21.75 11.24
CA PRO A 53 -11.59 23.05 11.84
C PRO A 53 -10.46 23.51 12.75
N ASP A 54 -10.25 24.83 12.82
CA ASP A 54 -9.19 25.43 13.65
C ASP A 54 -9.39 25.11 15.14
N SER A 55 -10.65 25.08 15.58
CA SER A 55 -11.06 24.72 16.93
C SER A 55 -10.69 23.29 17.36
N GLN A 56 -10.50 22.38 16.41
CA GLN A 56 -10.19 20.96 16.64
C GLN A 56 -8.74 20.59 16.27
N LEU A 57 -7.93 21.57 15.86
CA LEU A 57 -6.64 21.33 15.22
C LEU A 57 -5.62 20.65 16.16
N GLY A 58 -5.61 21.03 17.44
CA GLY A 58 -4.70 20.46 18.43
C GLY A 58 -4.95 18.97 18.64
N GLU A 59 -6.20 18.63 18.97
CA GLU A 59 -6.64 17.25 19.18
C GLU A 59 -6.45 16.39 17.93
N ALA A 60 -6.80 16.91 16.75
CA ALA A 60 -6.59 16.20 15.49
C ALA A 60 -5.11 15.88 15.24
N ARG A 61 -4.21 16.83 15.49
CA ARG A 61 -2.75 16.60 15.33
C ARG A 61 -2.22 15.58 16.31
N GLU A 62 -2.67 15.62 17.56
CA GLU A 62 -2.26 14.66 18.58
C GLU A 62 -2.71 13.24 18.21
N LEU A 63 -3.96 13.07 17.77
CA LEU A 63 -4.48 11.79 17.34
C LEU A 63 -3.75 11.23 16.12
N VAL A 64 -3.45 12.08 15.13
CA VAL A 64 -2.62 11.68 13.97
C VAL A 64 -1.21 11.31 14.40
N ALA A 65 -0.61 12.05 15.32
CA ALA A 65 0.72 11.73 15.82
C ALA A 65 0.73 10.39 16.57
N ALA A 66 -0.29 10.10 17.39
CA ALA A 66 -0.47 8.81 18.06
C ALA A 66 -0.60 7.65 17.05
N TYR A 67 -1.40 7.85 15.99
CA TYR A 67 -1.50 6.91 14.87
C TYR A 67 -0.15 6.65 14.20
N ARG A 68 0.61 7.70 13.86
CA ARG A 68 1.93 7.57 13.21
C ARG A 68 2.98 6.89 14.10
N ARG A 69 2.87 7.04 15.42
CA ARG A 69 3.72 6.32 16.39
C ARG A 69 3.30 4.87 16.60
N GLY A 70 2.18 4.43 16.02
CA GLY A 70 1.65 3.08 16.18
C GLY A 70 0.92 2.84 17.50
N GLU A 71 0.62 3.89 18.27
CA GLU A 71 -0.11 3.78 19.56
C GLU A 71 -1.55 3.33 19.36
N LEU A 72 -2.08 3.49 18.14
CA LEU A 72 -3.40 3.03 17.72
C LEU A 72 -3.34 1.70 16.94
N ALA A 73 -2.25 0.95 17.06
CA ALA A 73 -2.19 -0.39 16.49
C ALA A 73 -3.30 -1.27 17.09
N LEU A 74 -3.93 -2.09 16.25
CA LEU A 74 -4.89 -3.08 16.71
C LEU A 74 -4.19 -4.05 17.67
N ALA A 75 -4.93 -4.49 18.68
CA ALA A 75 -4.46 -5.53 19.59
C ALA A 75 -4.13 -6.81 18.78
N GLU A 76 -3.07 -7.51 19.17
CA GLU A 76 -2.54 -8.64 18.38
C GLU A 76 -3.55 -9.78 18.22
N ASP A 77 -4.46 -9.94 19.18
CA ASP A 77 -5.54 -10.91 19.18
C ASP A 77 -6.65 -10.61 18.15
N LEU A 78 -6.78 -9.36 17.72
CA LEU A 78 -7.71 -8.94 16.68
C LEU A 78 -7.14 -9.12 15.26
N VAL A 79 -5.83 -9.37 15.13
CA VAL A 79 -5.18 -9.55 13.83
C VAL A 79 -5.09 -11.05 13.54
N GLU A 80 -5.95 -11.53 12.64
CA GLU A 80 -5.86 -12.90 12.14
C GLU A 80 -4.52 -13.11 11.41
N ARG A 81 -3.65 -13.94 11.99
CA ARG A 81 -2.38 -14.35 11.38
C ARG A 81 -2.43 -15.85 11.11
N PRO A 82 -2.12 -16.31 9.88
CA PRO A 82 -2.13 -17.74 9.59
C PRO A 82 -1.07 -18.46 10.43
N PRO A 83 -1.38 -19.64 10.97
CA PRO A 83 -0.40 -20.43 11.71
C PRO A 83 0.73 -20.89 10.78
N CYS A 84 1.95 -20.97 11.32
CA CYS A 84 3.08 -21.47 10.56
C CYS A 84 2.92 -22.98 10.27
N PRO A 85 3.07 -23.44 9.00
CA PRO A 85 2.95 -24.85 8.67
C PRO A 85 4.12 -25.72 9.16
N ARG A 86 5.17 -25.10 9.71
CA ARG A 86 6.43 -25.78 10.07
C ARG A 86 6.67 -25.86 11.58
N CYS A 87 6.18 -24.90 12.36
CA CYS A 87 6.37 -24.90 13.80
C CYS A 87 5.07 -24.62 14.53
N ASP A 88 4.81 -25.42 15.56
CA ASP A 88 3.66 -25.23 16.43
C ASP A 88 3.90 -23.99 17.31
N GLY A 89 3.10 -22.95 17.07
CA GLY A 89 3.13 -21.69 17.83
C GLY A 89 3.86 -20.53 17.16
N GLY A 90 4.24 -20.64 15.88
CA GLY A 90 4.64 -19.47 15.08
C GLY A 90 3.44 -18.87 14.32
N SER A 91 3.36 -17.55 14.22
CA SER A 91 2.40 -16.86 13.35
C SER A 91 3.08 -16.32 12.10
N GLY A 92 2.34 -16.23 11.00
CA GLY A 92 2.82 -15.62 9.75
C GLY A 92 2.62 -14.11 9.74
N ASP A 93 3.71 -13.38 9.57
CA ASP A 93 3.66 -11.96 9.20
C ASP A 93 3.75 -11.84 7.68
N ALA A 94 3.19 -10.76 7.11
CA ALA A 94 3.30 -10.51 5.68
C ALA A 94 4.78 -10.43 5.25
N ASP A 95 5.16 -11.20 4.23
CA ASP A 95 6.55 -11.24 3.75
C ASP A 95 6.89 -9.99 2.91
N ALA A 96 7.37 -8.95 3.60
CA ALA A 96 7.85 -7.73 2.96
C ALA A 96 9.05 -7.96 2.03
N GLY A 97 9.79 -9.08 2.19
CA GLY A 97 10.96 -9.41 1.40
C GLY A 97 10.63 -9.63 -0.08
N ALA A 98 9.53 -10.33 -0.39
CA ALA A 98 9.11 -10.58 -1.76
C ALA A 98 8.80 -9.27 -2.52
N ARG A 99 8.07 -8.35 -1.87
CA ARG A 99 7.75 -7.04 -2.44
C ARG A 99 9.02 -6.19 -2.62
N ARG A 100 9.90 -6.17 -1.61
CA ARG A 100 11.17 -5.42 -1.68
C ARG A 100 12.07 -5.93 -2.80
N ASN A 101 12.19 -7.24 -2.97
CA ASN A 101 12.99 -7.84 -4.02
C ASN A 101 12.45 -7.50 -5.42
N LEU A 102 11.13 -7.54 -5.62
CA LEU A 102 10.52 -7.15 -6.90
C LEU A 102 10.79 -5.66 -7.21
N TRP A 103 10.64 -4.78 -6.22
CA TRP A 103 10.96 -3.36 -6.37
C TRP A 103 12.44 -3.11 -6.67
N SER A 104 13.35 -3.82 -6.01
CA SER A 104 14.78 -3.72 -6.31
C SER A 104 15.09 -4.19 -7.73
N ALA A 105 14.48 -5.29 -8.18
CA ALA A 105 14.62 -5.77 -9.55
C ALA A 105 14.10 -4.75 -10.58
N TYR A 106 12.96 -4.12 -10.29
CA TYR A 106 12.40 -3.04 -11.13
C TYR A 106 13.38 -1.86 -11.26
N ILE A 107 13.88 -1.35 -10.13
CA ILE A 107 14.80 -0.20 -10.12
C ILE A 107 16.07 -0.52 -10.91
N LEU A 108 16.66 -1.70 -10.70
CA LEU A 108 17.86 -2.12 -11.43
C LEU A 108 17.60 -2.24 -12.93
N LEU A 109 16.45 -2.78 -13.31
CA LEU A 109 16.03 -2.87 -14.71
C LEU A 109 15.87 -1.47 -15.32
N SER A 110 15.15 -0.55 -14.66
CA SER A 110 14.96 0.82 -15.16
C SER A 110 16.27 1.59 -15.29
N VAL A 111 17.21 1.43 -14.34
CA VAL A 111 18.55 2.04 -14.44
C VAL A 111 19.33 1.47 -15.63
N PHE A 112 19.26 0.16 -15.84
CA PHE A 112 19.88 -0.50 -16.98
C PHE A 112 19.31 0.00 -18.31
N GLU A 113 17.98 0.15 -18.41
CA GLU A 113 17.31 0.70 -19.58
C GLU A 113 17.75 2.15 -19.87
N LEU A 114 17.79 3.01 -18.85
CA LEU A 114 18.27 4.38 -18.97
C LEU A 114 19.72 4.45 -19.45
N ALA A 115 20.58 3.55 -18.97
CA ALA A 115 21.95 3.45 -19.45
C ALA A 115 21.99 3.07 -20.93
N LEU A 116 21.25 2.04 -21.37
CA LEU A 116 21.19 1.65 -22.78
C LEU A 116 20.73 2.80 -23.68
N ILE A 117 19.71 3.56 -23.26
CA ILE A 117 19.24 4.74 -24.01
C ILE A 117 20.36 5.79 -24.13
N ALA A 118 21.04 6.09 -23.03
CA ALA A 118 22.10 7.10 -23.00
C ALA A 118 23.31 6.75 -23.87
N PHE A 119 23.66 5.46 -23.97
CA PHE A 119 24.86 5.01 -24.67
C PHE A 119 24.64 4.61 -26.14
N TRP A 120 23.46 4.08 -26.51
CA TRP A 120 23.29 3.42 -27.82
C TRP A 120 22.31 4.13 -28.78
N GLY A 121 21.47 5.06 -28.32
CA GLY A 121 20.78 6.07 -29.15
C GLY A 121 19.90 5.60 -30.33
N ALA A 122 19.75 4.29 -30.57
CA ALA A 122 19.03 3.76 -31.73
C ALA A 122 17.54 3.53 -31.42
N ALA A 123 16.67 3.91 -32.34
CA ALA A 123 15.22 3.71 -32.23
C ALA A 123 14.81 2.24 -32.02
N GLU A 124 15.62 1.31 -32.52
CA GLU A 124 15.43 -0.14 -32.36
C GLU A 124 15.62 -0.58 -30.91
N VAL A 125 16.54 0.06 -30.17
CA VAL A 125 16.75 -0.19 -28.74
C VAL A 125 15.52 0.26 -27.95
N LEU A 126 14.92 1.40 -28.30
CA LEU A 126 13.71 1.90 -27.61
C LEU A 126 12.53 0.94 -27.68
N LEU A 127 12.31 0.28 -28.83
CA LEU A 127 11.21 -0.67 -28.98
C LEU A 127 11.40 -1.93 -28.10
N GLY A 128 12.64 -2.43 -28.03
CA GLY A 128 13.00 -3.56 -27.16
C GLY A 128 12.84 -3.23 -25.68
N LEU A 129 13.29 -2.05 -25.26
CA LEU A 129 13.13 -1.59 -23.86
C LEU A 129 11.66 -1.38 -23.50
N PHE A 130 10.85 -0.84 -24.41
CA PHE A 130 9.41 -0.72 -24.18
C PHE A 130 8.73 -2.08 -23.96
N ALA A 131 9.08 -3.10 -24.75
CA ALA A 131 8.53 -4.44 -24.58
C ALA A 131 8.91 -5.06 -23.23
N ILE A 132 10.17 -4.89 -22.78
CA ILE A 132 10.65 -5.35 -21.48
C ILE A 132 9.91 -4.64 -20.34
N TRP A 133 9.78 -3.30 -20.43
CA TRP A 133 9.04 -2.49 -19.47
C TRP A 133 7.57 -2.93 -19.39
N MET A 134 6.91 -3.14 -20.53
CA MET A 134 5.53 -3.63 -20.59
C MET A 134 5.38 -5.02 -19.96
N ALA A 135 6.30 -5.95 -20.21
CA ALA A 135 6.30 -7.25 -19.57
C ALA A 135 6.42 -7.13 -18.04
N PHE A 136 7.23 -6.19 -17.55
CA PHE A 136 7.37 -5.92 -16.12
C PHE A 136 6.09 -5.34 -15.52
N VAL A 137 5.44 -4.38 -16.20
CA VAL A 137 4.14 -3.83 -15.79
C VAL A 137 3.09 -4.93 -15.70
N VAL A 138 3.05 -5.86 -16.68
CA VAL A 138 2.17 -7.04 -16.62
C VAL A 138 2.51 -7.91 -15.40
N ILE A 139 3.78 -8.14 -15.09
CA ILE A 139 4.19 -8.87 -13.89
C ILE A 139 3.73 -8.13 -12.61
N ILE A 140 3.79 -6.81 -12.54
CA ILE A 140 3.29 -6.09 -11.36
C ILE A 140 1.76 -6.22 -11.26
N LEU A 141 1.03 -5.89 -12.34
CA LEU A 141 -0.43 -5.86 -12.34
C LEU A 141 -1.06 -7.24 -12.11
N PHE A 142 -0.47 -8.29 -12.65
CA PHE A 142 -0.97 -9.66 -12.53
C PHE A 142 -0.23 -10.48 -11.47
N GLY A 143 0.94 -10.02 -11.04
CA GLY A 143 1.74 -10.62 -9.97
C GLY A 143 1.31 -10.23 -8.58
N ASP A 144 0.22 -9.47 -8.42
CA ASP A 144 -0.48 -9.41 -7.14
C ASP A 144 -0.83 -10.82 -6.65
N ARG A 145 -1.12 -11.77 -7.55
CA ARG A 145 -1.26 -13.19 -7.17
C ARG A 145 0.04 -13.86 -6.72
N LEU A 146 1.20 -13.32 -7.09
CA LEU A 146 2.52 -13.81 -6.70
C LEU A 146 3.00 -13.22 -5.36
N LEU A 147 2.52 -12.02 -5.03
CA LEU A 147 2.91 -11.26 -3.83
C LEU A 147 1.90 -11.36 -2.69
N VAL A 148 0.61 -11.43 -2.98
CA VAL A 148 -0.46 -11.56 -1.99
C VAL A 148 -0.47 -12.98 -1.42
N GLY A 149 -0.68 -13.08 -0.12
CA GLY A 149 -0.76 -14.36 0.58
C GLY A 149 0.60 -14.98 0.91
N ARG A 150 1.72 -14.25 0.74
CA ARG A 150 3.04 -14.68 1.21
C ARG A 150 3.26 -14.26 2.65
N TYR A 151 3.63 -15.22 3.48
CA TYR A 151 3.90 -15.02 4.89
C TYR A 151 5.28 -15.52 5.25
N ARG A 152 5.87 -14.92 6.27
CA ARG A 152 7.12 -15.35 6.89
C ARG A 152 6.90 -15.53 8.38
N CYS A 153 7.34 -16.67 8.90
CA CYS A 153 7.18 -16.97 10.32
C CYS A 153 8.10 -16.08 11.14
N ASN A 154 7.54 -15.39 12.13
CA ASN A 154 8.30 -14.59 13.09
C ASN A 154 9.25 -15.42 13.97
N ARG A 155 8.99 -16.72 14.14
CA ARG A 155 9.77 -17.60 15.00
C ARG A 155 10.86 -18.40 14.28
N CYS A 156 10.51 -19.09 13.20
CA CYS A 156 11.45 -19.98 12.49
C CYS A 156 11.94 -19.42 11.15
N GLY A 157 11.41 -18.26 10.70
CA GLY A 157 11.78 -17.63 9.44
C GLY A 157 11.28 -18.34 8.18
N ASN A 158 10.55 -19.46 8.32
CA ASN A 158 9.97 -20.19 7.20
C ASN A 158 8.99 -19.30 6.43
N ALA A 159 9.16 -19.21 5.11
CA ALA A 159 8.26 -18.50 4.23
C ALA A 159 7.29 -19.48 3.56
N TRP A 160 6.01 -19.10 3.44
CA TRP A 160 5.00 -19.90 2.75
C TRP A 160 3.99 -19.00 2.06
N VAL A 161 3.16 -19.62 1.22
CA VAL A 161 2.04 -18.96 0.55
C VAL A 161 0.77 -19.65 1.01
N THR A 162 -0.16 -18.92 1.61
CA THR A 162 -1.55 -19.39 1.71
C THR A 162 -2.24 -18.96 0.43
N ARG A 163 -2.85 -19.93 -0.24
CA ARG A 163 -3.85 -19.62 -1.26
C ARG A 163 -4.99 -18.94 -0.51
N ARG A 164 -5.44 -17.77 -0.97
CA ARG A 164 -6.79 -17.33 -0.59
C ARG A 164 -7.72 -18.41 -1.12
N ASP A 165 -8.31 -19.15 -0.20
CA ASP A 165 -9.07 -20.35 -0.56
C ASP A 165 -10.32 -19.97 -1.37
N GLU A 166 -10.77 -18.72 -1.32
CA GLU A 166 -11.89 -18.22 -2.13
C GLU A 166 -11.71 -16.76 -2.60
N PRO A 167 -12.13 -16.42 -3.83
CA PRO A 167 -12.29 -15.04 -4.28
C PRO A 167 -13.14 -14.22 -3.30
N PHE A 168 -12.82 -12.92 -3.13
CA PHE A 168 -13.61 -12.02 -2.27
C PHE A 168 -15.09 -11.97 -2.66
N SER A 169 -15.41 -12.09 -3.96
CA SER A 169 -16.79 -12.18 -4.45
C SER A 169 -17.56 -13.38 -3.90
N ASP A 170 -16.86 -14.48 -3.60
CA ASP A 170 -17.46 -15.70 -3.09
C ASP A 170 -17.66 -15.59 -1.58
N GLN A 171 -16.71 -14.97 -0.89
CA GLN A 171 -16.84 -14.59 0.53
C GLN A 171 -18.02 -13.65 0.75
N GLN A 172 -18.17 -12.63 -0.09
CA GLN A 172 -19.27 -11.67 0.00
C GLN A 172 -20.63 -12.35 -0.25
N ARG A 173 -20.72 -13.21 -1.27
CA ARG A 173 -21.94 -13.99 -1.55
C ARG A 173 -22.35 -14.89 -0.38
N ARG A 174 -21.41 -15.48 0.34
CA ARG A 174 -21.71 -16.28 1.55
C ARG A 174 -22.20 -15.41 2.69
N ALA A 175 -21.52 -14.29 2.96
CA ALA A 175 -21.94 -13.37 4.01
C ALA A 175 -23.37 -12.81 3.77
N GLU A 176 -23.74 -12.56 2.52
CA GLU A 176 -25.11 -12.14 2.13
C GLU A 176 -26.15 -13.27 2.25
N GLN A 177 -25.73 -14.54 2.20
CA GLN A 177 -26.63 -15.70 2.39
C GLN A 177 -26.86 -16.02 3.87
N ASP A 178 -25.91 -15.66 4.73
CA ASP A 178 -25.95 -15.92 6.16
C ASP A 178 -26.62 -14.78 6.98
N SER A 179 -27.03 -13.68 6.33
CA SER A 179 -27.70 -12.51 6.93
C SER A 179 -29.21 -12.52 6.75
#